data_AF-A0A1G4Z358-F1
#
_entry.id   AF-A0A1G4Z358-F1
#
_cell.length_a   1.000
_cell.length_b   1.000
_cell.length_c   1.000
_cell.angle_alpha   90.00
_cell.angle_beta   90.00
_cell.angle_gamma   90.00
#
_symmetry.space_group_name_H-M   'P 1'
#
loop_
_entity.id
_entity.type
_entity.pdbx_description
1 polymer ?
#
loop_
_entity_poly.entity_id
_entity_poly.type
_entity_poly.pdbx_seq_one_letter_code
_entity_poly.pdbx_strand_id
1 'polypeptide(L)'
;MKFVSVLRKTCIALGLAGTLIALPPAYASFYHEAGNAGITAETAEYISWDTSTIFGALHVNDGADVYGFEWAGGFFFADTLGSNFDTMLSLFDESGNVLAFNDDFE
;
A
#
# COMPACT_ATOMS: atom_id res chain seq x y z
N MET A 1 22.08 58.09 17.35
CA MET A 1 22.00 56.70 17.85
C MET A 1 20.72 56.00 17.36
N LYS A 2 20.55 55.81 16.04
CA LYS A 2 19.35 55.19 15.45
C LYS A 2 19.62 53.90 14.64
N PHE A 3 20.89 53.49 14.49
CA PHE A 3 21.26 52.33 13.68
C PHE A 3 21.02 50.98 14.35
N VAL A 4 21.03 50.91 15.69
CA VAL A 4 20.82 49.65 16.42
C VAL A 4 19.34 49.22 16.44
N SER A 5 18.40 50.14 16.16
CA SER A 5 16.96 49.84 16.20
C SER A 5 16.44 49.13 14.95
N VAL A 6 17.09 49.28 13.79
CA VAL A 6 16.62 48.69 12.53
C VAL A 6 17.05 47.23 12.42
N LEU A 7 18.24 46.89 12.94
CA LEU A 7 18.78 45.54 12.88
C LEU A 7 18.01 44.53 13.77
N ARG A 8 17.25 45.01 14.77
CA ARG A 8 16.42 44.14 15.61
C ARG A 8 15.07 43.78 14.99
N LYS A 9 14.61 44.53 13.98
CA LYS A 9 13.33 44.28 13.29
C LYS A 9 13.45 43.35 12.09
N THR A 10 14.65 43.18 11.53
CA THR A 10 14.86 42.26 10.40
C THR A 10 14.98 40.80 10.82
N CYS A 11 15.20 40.49 12.10
CA CYS A 11 15.26 39.09 12.58
C CYS A 11 13.91 38.39 12.73
N ILE A 12 12.77 39.08 12.57
CA ILE A 12 11.42 38.46 12.68
C ILE A 12 10.81 38.16 11.28
N ALA A 13 11.41 38.70 10.21
CA ALA A 13 10.94 38.47 8.84
C ALA A 13 11.65 37.30 8.11
N LEU A 14 12.37 36.45 8.84
CA LEU A 14 12.94 35.19 8.34
C LEU A 14 12.34 33.99 9.11
N GLY A 15 11.03 34.01 9.32
CA GLY A 15 10.31 32.91 9.98
C GLY A 15 9.74 31.85 9.02
N LEU A 16 9.83 32.06 7.70
CA LEU A 16 9.18 31.20 6.70
C LEU A 16 10.07 31.05 5.46
N ALA A 17 11.32 30.64 5.64
CA ALA A 17 12.10 30.07 4.53
C ALA A 17 11.72 28.58 4.49
N GLY A 18 10.75 28.26 3.64
CA GLY A 18 10.19 26.93 3.50
C GLY A 18 11.26 25.87 3.27
N THR A 19 11.24 24.85 4.11
CA THR A 19 11.73 23.53 3.72
C THR A 19 10.77 23.01 2.67
N LEU A 20 11.06 23.30 1.40
CA LEU A 20 10.60 22.45 0.30
C LEU A 20 11.33 21.11 0.51
N ILE A 21 10.72 20.20 1.27
CA ILE A 21 11.15 18.81 1.24
C ILE A 21 10.89 18.38 -0.20
N ALA A 22 11.95 18.28 -1.00
CA ALA A 22 11.90 17.52 -2.23
C ALA A 22 11.59 16.09 -1.79
N LEU A 23 10.31 15.74 -1.77
CA LEU A 23 9.91 14.36 -1.56
C LEU A 23 10.61 13.58 -2.67
N PRO A 24 11.41 12.54 -2.34
CA PRO A 24 11.92 11.66 -3.37
C PRO A 24 10.72 11.18 -4.19
N PRO A 25 10.87 10.95 -5.50
CA PRO A 25 9.80 10.33 -6.27
C PRO A 25 9.37 9.06 -5.50
N ALA A 26 8.08 8.98 -5.18
CA ALA A 26 7.52 7.76 -4.63
C ALA A 26 7.64 6.72 -5.74
N TYR A 27 8.60 5.81 -5.58
CA TYR A 27 8.71 4.69 -6.49
C TYR A 27 7.66 3.69 -6.08
N ALA A 28 6.79 3.37 -7.03
CA ALA A 28 5.98 2.15 -6.99
C ALA A 28 6.92 0.97 -6.67
N SER A 29 6.69 0.31 -5.54
CA SER A 29 7.49 -0.84 -5.10
C SER A 29 6.80 -2.15 -5.47
N PHE A 30 7.60 -3.20 -5.63
CA PHE A 30 7.08 -4.57 -5.76
C PHE A 30 7.20 -5.25 -4.41
N TYR A 31 6.12 -5.90 -3.98
CA TYR A 31 6.15 -6.80 -2.85
C TYR A 31 6.27 -8.24 -3.34
N HIS A 32 7.22 -8.97 -2.78
CA HIS A 32 7.33 -10.41 -2.94
C HIS A 32 7.07 -11.05 -1.58
N GLU A 33 6.11 -11.96 -1.53
CA GLU A 33 5.80 -12.70 -0.32
C GLU A 33 7.04 -13.44 0.20
N ALA A 34 7.29 -13.30 1.50
CA ALA A 34 8.41 -13.91 2.21
C ALA A 34 7.99 -15.00 3.21
N GLY A 35 6.72 -15.41 3.21
CA GLY A 35 6.15 -16.30 4.21
C GLY A 35 4.78 -16.83 3.81
N ASN A 36 3.82 -16.76 4.73
CA ASN A 36 2.40 -17.04 4.51
C ASN A 36 1.66 -15.72 4.75
N ALA A 37 0.81 -15.31 3.81
CA ALA A 37 0.01 -14.09 3.91
C ALA A 37 -1.17 -14.19 4.89
N GLY A 38 -1.39 -15.36 5.49
CA GLY A 38 -2.51 -15.62 6.40
C GLY A 38 -3.77 -16.05 5.64
N ILE A 39 -4.74 -16.57 6.39
CA ILE A 39 -5.93 -17.24 5.82
C ILE A 39 -7.24 -16.49 6.09
N THR A 40 -7.18 -15.41 6.88
CA THR A 40 -8.33 -14.56 7.23
C THR A 40 -7.97 -13.09 7.18
N ALA A 41 -8.97 -12.20 7.17
CA ALA A 41 -8.73 -10.75 7.21
C ALA A 41 -7.95 -10.29 8.46
N GLU A 42 -8.11 -10.98 9.60
CA GLU A 42 -7.38 -10.68 10.84
C GLU A 42 -5.92 -11.12 10.80
N THR A 43 -5.60 -12.12 9.97
CA THR A 43 -4.25 -12.67 9.82
C THR A 43 -3.57 -12.21 8.54
N ALA A 44 -4.23 -11.36 7.76
CA ALA A 44 -3.77 -10.87 6.48
C ALA A 44 -2.42 -10.16 6.60
N GLU A 45 -1.56 -10.39 5.62
CA GLU A 45 -0.32 -9.63 5.46
C GLU A 45 -0.66 -8.23 4.91
N TYR A 46 -0.34 -7.20 5.69
CA TYR A 46 -0.61 -5.81 5.32
C TYR A 46 0.54 -5.21 4.52
N ILE A 47 0.21 -4.80 3.30
CA ILE A 47 1.14 -4.29 2.31
C ILE A 47 1.21 -2.77 2.36
N SER A 48 2.43 -2.24 2.23
CA SER A 48 2.67 -0.80 2.25
C SER A 48 1.97 -0.08 1.10
N TRP A 49 1.45 1.12 1.38
CA TRP A 49 0.67 1.95 0.44
C TRP A 49 1.40 2.36 -0.84
N ASP A 50 2.73 2.26 -0.86
CA ASP A 50 3.59 2.55 -2.02
C ASP A 50 3.84 1.32 -2.91
N THR A 51 3.20 0.19 -2.62
CA THR A 51 3.30 -1.04 -3.42
C THR A 51 2.40 -0.97 -4.66
N SER A 52 2.97 -1.19 -5.85
CA SER A 52 2.21 -1.27 -7.09
C SER A 52 1.82 -2.68 -7.50
N THR A 53 2.54 -3.69 -7.01
CA THR A 53 2.29 -5.09 -7.37
C THR A 53 2.69 -5.99 -6.22
N ILE A 54 1.85 -6.98 -5.95
CA ILE A 54 2.06 -8.03 -4.97
C ILE A 54 2.27 -9.32 -5.76
N PHE A 55 3.37 -10.01 -5.47
CA PHE A 55 3.64 -11.37 -5.96
C PHE A 55 3.55 -12.32 -4.77
N GLY A 56 2.48 -13.12 -4.74
CA GLY A 56 2.24 -14.16 -3.74
C GLY A 56 2.32 -15.57 -4.31
N ALA A 57 2.27 -16.57 -3.44
CA ALA A 57 2.24 -17.98 -3.84
C ALA A 57 1.44 -18.84 -2.87
N LEU A 58 0.35 -19.44 -3.37
CA LEU A 58 -0.39 -20.47 -2.63
C LEU A 58 0.46 -21.75 -2.53
N HIS A 59 0.54 -22.33 -1.32
CA HIS A 59 1.11 -23.67 -1.13
C HIS A 59 0.06 -24.70 -0.72
N VAL A 60 0.35 -25.97 -1.01
CA VAL A 60 -0.56 -27.12 -0.81
C VAL A 60 -1.13 -27.28 0.61
N ASN A 61 -0.52 -26.65 1.62
CA ASN A 61 -0.92 -26.76 3.02
C ASN A 61 -1.25 -25.40 3.67
N ASP A 62 -1.33 -24.32 2.90
CA ASP A 62 -1.58 -22.97 3.43
C ASP A 62 -3.08 -22.65 3.53
N GLY A 63 -3.90 -23.27 2.66
CA GLY A 63 -5.34 -23.08 2.61
C GLY A 63 -5.74 -21.84 1.81
N ALA A 64 -5.27 -20.66 2.21
CA ALA A 64 -5.49 -19.39 1.52
C ALA A 64 -4.36 -18.39 1.81
N ASP A 65 -4.22 -17.37 0.97
CA ASP A 65 -3.35 -16.22 1.19
C ASP A 65 -4.20 -14.95 1.14
N VAL A 66 -4.19 -14.15 2.20
CA VAL A 66 -4.99 -12.92 2.33
C VAL A 66 -4.09 -11.70 2.46
N TYR A 67 -4.28 -10.73 1.57
CA TYR A 67 -3.49 -9.49 1.56
C TYR A 67 -4.36 -8.29 1.89
N GLY A 68 -3.89 -7.45 2.82
CA GLY A 68 -4.48 -6.15 3.11
C GLY A 68 -3.69 -5.04 2.42
N PHE A 69 -4.36 -4.15 1.69
CA PHE A 69 -3.69 -3.00 1.04
C PHE A 69 -4.62 -1.80 0.95
N GLU A 70 -4.03 -0.61 0.85
CA GLU A 70 -4.76 0.62 0.57
C GLU A 70 -4.80 0.87 -0.94
N TRP A 71 -5.96 1.30 -1.45
CA TRP A 71 -6.15 1.57 -2.87
C TRP A 71 -6.69 2.98 -3.09
N ALA A 72 -5.89 3.82 -3.75
CA ALA A 72 -6.25 5.20 -4.07
C ALA A 72 -7.25 5.33 -5.24
N GLY A 73 -7.78 4.20 -5.75
CA GLY A 73 -8.67 4.12 -6.90
C GLY A 73 -7.93 3.95 -8.24
N GLY A 74 -8.70 3.74 -9.30
CA GLY A 74 -8.19 3.50 -10.66
C GLY A 74 -8.57 2.14 -11.20
N PHE A 75 -7.67 1.52 -11.97
CA PHE A 75 -7.84 0.14 -12.43
C PHE A 75 -7.17 -0.80 -11.43
N PHE A 76 -7.87 -1.86 -11.04
CA PHE A 76 -7.35 -2.94 -10.21
C PHE A 76 -7.44 -4.24 -10.99
N PHE A 77 -6.37 -5.03 -10.93
CA PHE A 77 -6.29 -6.33 -11.59
C PHE A 77 -5.56 -7.30 -10.66
N ALA A 78 -6.12 -8.50 -10.55
CA ALA A 78 -5.55 -9.61 -9.83
C ALA A 78 -5.91 -10.89 -10.59
N ASP A 79 -4.98 -11.84 -10.63
CA ASP A 79 -5.11 -13.10 -11.33
C ASP A 79 -4.35 -14.20 -10.59
N THR A 80 -4.69 -15.45 -10.92
CA THR A 80 -4.03 -16.65 -10.41
C THR A 80 -3.34 -17.43 -11.54
N LEU A 81 -3.01 -16.76 -12.65
CA LEU A 81 -2.43 -17.40 -13.83
C LEU A 81 -1.11 -18.09 -13.49
N GLY A 82 -0.97 -19.33 -13.95
CA GLY A 82 0.20 -20.16 -13.66
C GLY A 82 0.08 -21.01 -12.39
N SER A 83 -1.02 -20.89 -11.64
CA SER A 83 -1.36 -21.83 -10.58
C SER A 83 -1.72 -23.21 -11.16
N ASN A 84 -1.40 -24.27 -10.41
CA ASN A 84 -1.89 -25.63 -10.67
C ASN A 84 -3.07 -26.02 -9.76
N PHE A 85 -3.51 -25.09 -8.90
CA PHE A 85 -4.67 -25.29 -8.04
C PHE A 85 -5.95 -24.90 -8.76
N ASP A 86 -7.06 -25.46 -8.28
CA ASP A 86 -8.39 -24.92 -8.48
C ASP A 86 -8.53 -23.70 -7.56
N THR A 87 -8.52 -22.49 -8.12
CA THR A 87 -8.33 -21.25 -7.36
C THR A 87 -9.57 -20.39 -7.36
N MET A 88 -9.85 -19.82 -6.20
CA MET A 88 -10.89 -18.81 -6.01
C MET A 88 -10.24 -17.48 -5.62
N LEU A 89 -10.74 -16.38 -6.18
CA LEU A 89 -10.29 -15.02 -5.87
C LEU A 89 -11.44 -14.17 -5.35
N SER A 90 -11.26 -13.56 -4.18
CA SER A 90 -12.26 -12.70 -3.54
C SER A 90 -11.64 -11.35 -3.15
N LEU A 91 -12.36 -10.26 -3.41
CA LEU A 91 -12.01 -8.91 -2.96
C LEU A 91 -13.03 -8.47 -1.91
N PHE A 92 -12.55 -7.95 -0.79
CA PHE A 92 -13.36 -7.47 0.31
C PHE A 92 -13.16 -5.97 0.55
N ASP A 93 -14.17 -5.30 1.13
CA ASP A 93 -13.99 -3.97 1.73
C ASP A 93 -13.41 -4.08 3.15
N GLU A 94 -13.11 -2.93 3.76
CA GLU A 94 -12.55 -2.86 5.12
C GLU A 94 -13.48 -3.38 6.22
N SER A 95 -14.78 -3.52 5.93
CA SER A 95 -15.77 -4.09 6.84
C SER A 95 -15.94 -5.61 6.65
N GLY A 96 -15.19 -6.21 5.71
CA GLY A 96 -15.26 -7.63 5.39
C GLY A 96 -16.39 -8.01 4.42
N ASN A 97 -17.06 -7.05 3.77
CA ASN A 97 -18.06 -7.36 2.76
C ASN A 97 -17.38 -7.73 1.43
N VAL A 98 -17.91 -8.72 0.72
CA VAL A 98 -17.41 -9.11 -0.61
C VAL A 98 -17.78 -8.02 -1.63
N LEU A 99 -16.77 -7.44 -2.27
CA LEU A 99 -16.90 -6.49 -3.37
C LEU A 99 -16.89 -7.19 -4.73
N ALA A 100 -16.06 -8.21 -4.87
CA ALA A 100 -15.96 -9.02 -6.09
C ALA A 100 -15.55 -10.44 -5.74
N PHE A 101 -16.01 -11.39 -6.55
CA PHE A 101 -15.76 -12.81 -6.41
C PHE A 101 -15.59 -13.43 -7.78
N ASN A 102 -14.55 -14.23 -7.95
CA ASN A 102 -14.34 -15.04 -9.13
C ASN A 102 -13.86 -16.43 -8.70
N ASP A 103 -14.66 -17.41 -9.05
CA ASP A 103 -14.36 -18.83 -8.92
C ASP A 103 -14.63 -19.40 -10.31
N ASP A 104 -13.60 -19.90 -10.97
CA ASP A 104 -13.71 -20.45 -12.33
C ASP A 104 -14.26 -21.89 -12.34
N PHE A 105 -14.71 -22.39 -11.18
CA PHE A 105 -15.38 -23.67 -11.05
C PHE A 105 -16.88 -23.62 -11.42
N GLU A 106 -17.19 -24.08 -12.65
CA GLU A 106 -18.48 -24.74 -12.98
C GLU A 106 -18.31 -26.26 -13.15
#